data_AF-A0A6A4MBE4-F1
#
_entry.id   AF-A0A6A4MBE4-F1
#
_cell.length_a   1.000
_cell.length_b   1.000
_cell.length_c   1.000
_cell.angle_alpha   90.00
_cell.angle_beta   90.00
_cell.angle_gamma   90.00
#
_symmetry.space_group_name_H-M   'P 1'
#
loop_
_entity.id
_entity.type
_entity.pdbx_description
1 polymer ?
#
loop_
_entity_poly.entity_id
_entity_poly.type
_entity_poly.pdbx_seq_one_letter_code
_entity_poly.pdbx_strand_id
1 'polypeptide(L)'
;MQSYLEVTSDAYFNYFKDYVVGIGPWKDTIVPVVNNYLQTPTDLVARAHASNLQVCMLSSSVISFQVHPYTFQDENVFLHFDFHQDPYNEYEYWVNKMGVDGLFTDFTGSLHQFQEWNSPFSRKDDDASTLLHEIARLISKYGKK
;
A
#
# COMPACT_ATOMS: atom_id res chain seq x y z
N MET A 1 21.39 -23.59 4.30
CA MET A 1 20.08 -23.17 3.78
C MET A 1 19.54 -22.18 4.79
N GLN A 2 19.43 -20.90 4.42
CA GLN A 2 18.95 -19.83 5.30
C GLN A 2 17.44 -19.99 5.47
N SER A 3 16.92 -19.91 6.70
CA SER A 3 15.47 -19.99 6.93
C SER A 3 14.80 -18.63 6.74
N TYR A 4 13.55 -18.58 6.27
CA TYR A 4 12.82 -17.32 6.07
C TYR A 4 12.75 -16.45 7.34
N LEU A 5 12.59 -17.09 8.50
CA LEU A 5 12.59 -16.42 9.82
C LEU A 5 13.93 -15.77 10.15
N GLU A 6 15.03 -16.36 9.69
CA GLU A 6 16.37 -15.81 9.88
C GLU A 6 16.55 -14.54 9.02
N VAL A 7 16.11 -14.57 7.76
CA VAL A 7 16.23 -13.43 6.82
C VAL A 7 15.31 -12.26 7.17
N THR A 8 14.25 -12.51 7.96
CA THR A 8 13.30 -11.50 8.45
C THR A 8 13.54 -11.11 9.92
N SER A 9 14.67 -11.53 10.49
CA SER A 9 15.09 -11.16 11.85
C SER A 9 15.70 -9.75 11.90
N ASP A 10 15.61 -9.12 13.07
CA ASP A 10 16.18 -7.77 13.28
C ASP A 10 17.70 -7.74 13.06
N ALA A 11 18.38 -8.85 13.35
CA ALA A 11 19.81 -9.01 13.09
C ALA A 11 20.11 -8.97 11.57
N TYR A 12 19.26 -9.63 10.77
CA TYR A 12 19.37 -9.60 9.31
C TYR A 12 19.05 -8.24 8.71
N PHE A 13 18.01 -7.56 9.22
CA PHE A 13 17.71 -6.21 8.78
C PHE A 13 18.86 -5.24 9.05
N ASN A 14 19.49 -5.34 10.22
CA ASN A 14 20.66 -4.53 10.54
C ASN A 14 21.91 -4.85 9.72
N TYR A 15 22.04 -6.08 9.21
CA TYR A 15 23.16 -6.45 8.34
C TYR A 15 22.96 -5.98 6.90
N PHE A 16 21.74 -6.09 6.34
CA PHE A 16 21.48 -5.76 4.95
C PHE A 16 21.05 -4.33 4.66
N LYS A 17 20.67 -3.53 5.67
CA LYS A 17 20.24 -2.13 5.50
C LYS A 17 21.23 -1.25 4.73
N ASP A 18 22.53 -1.57 4.79
CA ASP A 18 23.57 -0.82 4.08
C ASP A 18 23.63 -1.16 2.58
N TYR A 19 22.94 -2.24 2.18
CA TYR A 19 23.00 -2.83 0.84
C TYR A 19 21.64 -2.88 0.15
N VAL A 20 20.53 -2.88 0.90
CA VAL A 20 19.17 -3.02 0.34
C VAL A 20 18.25 -1.94 0.85
N VAL A 21 17.38 -1.45 -0.03
CA VAL A 21 16.41 -0.36 0.22
C VAL A 21 14.99 -0.87 0.47
N GLY A 22 14.77 -2.18 0.36
CA GLY A 22 13.46 -2.78 0.60
C GLY A 22 13.42 -4.28 0.38
N ILE A 23 12.31 -4.89 0.77
CA ILE A 23 12.00 -6.31 0.61
C ILE A 23 10.64 -6.48 -0.05
N GLY A 24 10.51 -7.53 -0.87
CA GLY A 24 9.21 -7.98 -1.35
C GLY A 24 8.95 -9.38 -0.84
N PRO A 25 8.24 -9.56 0.29
CA PRO A 25 7.85 -10.89 0.76
C PRO A 25 6.53 -11.34 0.10
N TRP A 26 6.20 -12.63 0.23
CA TRP A 26 4.88 -13.14 -0.11
C TRP A 26 3.81 -12.54 0.82
N LYS A 27 2.64 -12.14 0.28
CA LYS A 27 1.57 -11.45 1.03
C LYS A 27 1.13 -12.22 2.29
N ASP A 28 0.83 -13.52 2.18
CA ASP A 28 0.44 -14.37 3.32
C ASP A 28 1.54 -14.59 4.38
N THR A 29 2.77 -14.15 4.11
CA THR A 29 3.81 -14.18 5.15
C THR A 29 3.74 -12.96 6.06
N ILE A 30 3.27 -11.82 5.53
CA ILE A 30 2.98 -10.65 6.36
C ILE A 30 1.68 -10.87 7.13
N VAL A 31 0.63 -11.33 6.46
CA VAL A 31 -0.67 -11.64 7.08
C VAL A 31 -1.00 -13.11 6.87
N PRO A 32 -0.73 -13.99 7.85
CA PRO A 32 -0.98 -15.42 7.72
C PRO A 32 -2.45 -15.72 7.43
N VAL A 33 -2.70 -16.83 6.75
CA VAL A 33 -4.04 -17.23 6.31
C VAL A 33 -4.30 -18.66 6.75
N VAL A 34 -5.49 -18.91 7.28
CA VAL A 34 -5.96 -20.26 7.65
C VAL A 34 -7.36 -20.45 7.07
N ASN A 35 -7.58 -21.53 6.33
CA ASN A 35 -8.85 -21.82 5.65
C ASN A 35 -9.36 -20.66 4.77
N ASN A 36 -8.46 -19.94 4.12
CA ASN A 36 -8.74 -18.75 3.30
C ASN A 36 -9.28 -17.53 4.07
N TYR A 37 -9.11 -17.52 5.40
CA TYR A 37 -9.39 -16.37 6.26
C TYR A 37 -8.09 -15.77 6.81
N LEU A 38 -8.03 -14.44 6.81
CA LEU A 38 -6.92 -13.67 7.35
C LEU A 38 -6.79 -13.94 8.85
N GLN A 39 -5.56 -14.08 9.31
CA GLN A 39 -5.20 -14.18 10.72
C GLN A 39 -4.65 -12.85 11.21
N THR A 40 -4.23 -12.83 12.47
CA THR A 40 -3.52 -11.68 13.04
C THR A 40 -2.28 -11.36 12.21
N PRO A 41 -2.14 -10.12 11.72
CA PRO A 41 -0.96 -9.67 10.99
C PRO A 41 0.32 -9.82 11.81
N THR A 42 1.42 -10.13 11.13
CA THR A 42 2.75 -10.05 11.73
C THR A 42 3.20 -8.59 11.86
N ASP A 43 4.18 -8.35 12.71
CA ASP A 43 4.80 -7.05 12.91
C ASP A 43 5.87 -6.71 11.85
N LEU A 44 5.97 -7.49 10.77
CA LEU A 44 7.06 -7.38 9.78
C LEU A 44 7.16 -5.97 9.16
N VAL A 45 6.02 -5.39 8.76
CA VAL A 45 5.98 -4.03 8.19
C VAL A 45 6.40 -3.00 9.23
N ALA A 46 5.85 -3.10 10.45
CA ALA A 46 6.19 -2.21 11.55
C ALA A 46 7.67 -2.31 11.94
N ARG A 47 8.25 -3.51 11.98
CA ARG A 47 9.68 -3.73 12.27
C ARG A 47 10.59 -3.19 11.17
N ALA A 48 10.20 -3.35 9.89
CA ALA A 48 10.92 -2.75 8.77
C ALA A 48 10.94 -1.21 8.89
N HIS A 49 9.78 -0.60 9.16
CA HIS A 49 9.67 0.85 9.36
C HIS A 49 10.37 1.33 10.64
N ALA A 50 10.34 0.56 11.72
CA ALA A 50 11.06 0.87 12.96
C ALA A 50 12.59 0.79 12.78
N SER A 51 13.06 -0.13 11.93
CA SER A 51 14.48 -0.19 11.57
C SER A 51 14.94 1.08 10.85
N ASN A 52 14.05 1.73 10.08
CA ASN A 52 14.33 3.03 9.44
C ASN A 52 14.59 4.13 10.47
N LEU A 53 13.76 4.19 11.52
CA LEU A 53 13.93 5.13 12.63
C LEU A 53 15.28 4.93 13.32
N GLN A 54 15.69 3.68 13.57
CA GLN A 54 16.98 3.39 14.20
C GLN A 54 18.17 3.82 13.34
N VAL A 55 18.11 3.62 12.02
CA VAL A 55 19.19 4.03 11.09
C VAL A 55 19.25 5.54 10.95
N CYS A 56 18.10 6.20 10.81
CA CYS A 56 18.02 7.66 10.66
C CYS A 56 18.52 8.41 11.91
N MET A 57 18.34 7.82 13.11
CA MET A 57 18.91 8.37 14.35
C MET A 57 20.43 8.17 14.45
N LEU A 58 21.01 7.25 13.68
CA LEU A 58 22.44 6.93 13.65
C LEU A 58 23.16 7.48 12.40
N SER A 59 22.42 7.94 11.38
CA SER A 59 22.95 8.41 10.09
C SER A 59 22.17 9.62 9.58
N SER A 60 22.88 10.64 9.09
CA SER A 60 22.28 11.87 8.56
C SER A 60 21.50 11.69 7.23
N SER A 61 21.54 10.48 6.65
CA SER A 61 20.80 10.13 5.43
C SER A 61 19.59 9.26 5.77
N VAL A 62 18.40 9.72 5.37
CA VAL A 62 17.14 8.98 5.52
C VAL A 62 17.08 7.89 4.45
N ILE A 63 17.43 6.65 4.81
CA ILE A 63 17.14 5.47 3.98
C ILE A 63 15.91 4.81 4.59
N SER A 64 14.79 4.86 3.86
CA SER A 64 13.56 4.17 4.24
C SER A 64 13.53 2.79 3.60
N PHE A 65 13.58 1.75 4.42
CA PHE A 65 13.36 0.37 4.03
C PHE A 65 11.90 0.17 3.65
N GLN A 66 11.66 -0.15 2.38
CA GLN A 66 10.33 -0.29 1.78
C GLN A 66 9.86 -1.74 1.82
N VAL A 67 8.57 -1.96 2.03
CA VAL A 67 7.96 -3.30 2.00
C VAL A 67 6.95 -3.39 0.85
N HIS A 68 7.25 -4.24 -0.14
CA HIS A 68 6.47 -4.40 -1.35
C HIS A 68 6.00 -5.85 -1.56
N PRO A 69 4.90 -6.29 -0.91
CA PRO A 69 4.44 -7.66 -1.06
C PRO A 69 4.03 -8.04 -2.48
N TYR A 70 4.18 -9.33 -2.78
CA TYR A 70 3.72 -9.96 -4.02
C TYR A 70 2.92 -11.25 -3.72
N THR A 71 2.07 -11.77 -4.61
CA THR A 71 1.48 -11.16 -5.81
C THR A 71 -0.01 -10.98 -5.58
N PHE A 72 -0.54 -9.82 -5.93
CA PHE A 72 -1.96 -9.49 -5.85
C PHE A 72 -2.64 -9.87 -7.15
N GLN A 73 -3.75 -10.60 -7.02
CA GLN A 73 -4.48 -11.22 -8.12
C GLN A 73 -5.97 -11.01 -7.84
N ASP A 74 -6.68 -10.44 -8.81
CA ASP A 74 -8.08 -10.02 -8.65
C ASP A 74 -9.05 -11.22 -8.78
N GLU A 75 -8.59 -12.38 -9.23
CA GLU A 75 -9.45 -13.54 -9.38
C GLU A 75 -9.91 -14.08 -8.02
N ASN A 76 -11.19 -14.46 -7.97
CA ASN A 76 -11.85 -14.95 -6.75
C ASN A 76 -11.14 -16.14 -6.06
N VAL A 77 -10.37 -16.92 -6.81
CA VAL A 77 -9.61 -18.06 -6.26
C VAL A 77 -8.38 -17.63 -5.43
N PHE A 78 -7.90 -16.40 -5.63
CA PHE A 78 -6.73 -15.82 -4.94
C PHE A 78 -7.10 -14.75 -3.91
N LEU A 79 -8.38 -14.37 -3.85
CA LEU A 79 -8.92 -13.47 -2.85
C LEU A 79 -9.33 -14.23 -1.59
N HIS A 80 -8.89 -13.69 -0.46
CA HIS A 80 -9.30 -14.18 0.85
C HIS A 80 -10.77 -13.86 1.11
N PHE A 81 -11.45 -14.71 1.88
CA PHE A 81 -12.88 -14.58 2.12
C PHE A 81 -13.25 -13.32 2.92
N ASP A 82 -12.34 -12.80 3.73
CA ASP A 82 -12.50 -11.52 4.43
C ASP A 82 -12.69 -10.32 3.49
N PHE A 83 -12.24 -10.43 2.24
CA PHE A 83 -12.41 -9.37 1.24
C PHE A 83 -13.72 -9.50 0.45
N HIS A 84 -14.54 -10.51 0.75
CA HIS A 84 -15.85 -10.71 0.11
C HIS A 84 -15.81 -10.74 -1.42
N GLN A 85 -14.73 -11.31 -1.98
CA GLN A 85 -14.48 -11.39 -3.44
C GLN A 85 -14.30 -10.01 -4.12
N ASP A 86 -13.94 -8.99 -3.34
CA ASP A 86 -13.68 -7.64 -3.83
C ASP A 86 -12.17 -7.32 -3.75
N PRO A 87 -11.47 -7.17 -4.89
CA PRO A 87 -10.05 -6.84 -4.90
C PRO A 87 -9.77 -5.44 -4.35
N TYR A 88 -10.73 -4.50 -4.40
CA TYR A 88 -10.56 -3.16 -3.86
C TYR A 88 -10.44 -3.16 -2.33
N ASN A 89 -11.17 -4.06 -1.66
CA ASN A 89 -11.06 -4.25 -0.21
C ASN A 89 -9.68 -4.82 0.16
N GLU A 90 -9.10 -5.69 -0.68
CA GLU A 90 -7.73 -6.17 -0.48
C GLU A 90 -6.74 -5.00 -0.61
N TYR A 91 -6.83 -4.19 -1.68
CA TYR A 91 -5.96 -3.03 -1.84
C TYR A 91 -6.09 -2.03 -0.68
N GLU A 92 -7.31 -1.74 -0.23
CA GLU A 92 -7.56 -0.86 0.92
C GLU A 92 -6.92 -1.42 2.19
N TYR A 93 -7.08 -2.71 2.45
CA TYR A 93 -6.50 -3.35 3.62
C TYR A 93 -4.97 -3.28 3.61
N TRP A 94 -4.33 -3.62 2.49
CA TRP A 94 -2.88 -3.64 2.43
C TRP A 94 -2.26 -2.24 2.44
N VAL A 95 -2.81 -1.30 1.68
CA VAL A 95 -2.28 0.07 1.58
C VAL A 95 -2.61 0.88 2.83
N ASN A 96 -3.87 0.85 3.30
CA ASN A 96 -4.31 1.74 4.38
C ASN A 96 -4.24 1.12 5.77
N LYS A 97 -4.48 -0.20 5.91
CA LYS A 97 -4.42 -0.86 7.24
C LYS A 97 -3.04 -1.39 7.56
N MET A 98 -2.44 -2.14 6.63
CA MET A 98 -1.10 -2.69 6.82
C MET A 98 0.01 -1.66 6.59
N GLY A 99 -0.26 -0.62 5.79
CA GLY A 99 0.68 0.47 5.55
C GLY A 99 1.88 0.05 4.72
N VAL A 100 1.69 -0.83 3.73
CA VAL A 100 2.78 -1.21 2.82
C VAL A 100 3.12 -0.06 1.88
N ASP A 101 4.41 0.07 1.54
CA ASP A 101 4.91 1.18 0.71
C ASP A 101 4.48 1.06 -0.77
N GLY A 102 4.11 -0.15 -1.19
CA GLY A 102 3.74 -0.51 -2.54
C GLY A 102 3.41 -2.00 -2.61
N LEU A 103 2.94 -2.47 -3.76
CA LEU A 103 2.60 -3.89 -3.96
C LEU A 103 2.82 -4.31 -5.41
N PHE A 104 2.99 -5.60 -5.63
CA PHE A 104 3.08 -6.18 -6.97
C PHE A 104 1.77 -6.89 -7.32
N THR A 105 1.08 -6.37 -8.34
CA THR A 105 -0.17 -6.93 -8.86
C THR A 105 -0.03 -7.23 -10.36
N ASP A 106 -0.66 -8.31 -10.81
CA ASP A 106 -0.83 -8.59 -12.24
C ASP A 106 -1.95 -7.72 -12.86
N PHE A 107 -2.81 -7.13 -12.02
CA PHE A 107 -3.98 -6.32 -12.39
C PHE A 107 -3.74 -4.82 -12.18
N THR A 108 -2.74 -4.28 -12.89
CA THR A 108 -2.36 -2.86 -12.78
C THR A 108 -3.49 -1.87 -13.06
N GLY A 109 -4.46 -2.22 -13.92
CA GLY A 109 -5.62 -1.39 -14.22
C GLY A 109 -6.55 -1.19 -13.02
N SER A 110 -6.83 -2.26 -12.27
CA SER A 110 -7.68 -2.22 -11.07
C SER A 110 -7.00 -1.42 -9.96
N LEU A 111 -5.70 -1.62 -9.75
CA LEU A 111 -4.94 -0.84 -8.77
C LEU A 111 -4.90 0.64 -9.13
N HIS A 112 -4.72 0.98 -10.41
CA HIS A 112 -4.75 2.38 -10.84
C HIS A 112 -6.10 3.04 -10.56
N GLN A 113 -7.20 2.35 -10.87
CA GLN A 113 -8.55 2.81 -10.57
C GLN A 113 -8.78 3.01 -9.06
N PHE A 114 -8.30 2.05 -8.24
CA PHE A 114 -8.31 2.18 -6.79
C PHE A 114 -7.58 3.46 -6.32
N GLN A 115 -6.38 3.71 -6.85
CA GLN A 115 -5.59 4.89 -6.50
C GLN A 115 -6.28 6.19 -6.92
N GLU A 116 -6.90 6.24 -8.10
CA GLU A 116 -7.65 7.41 -8.56
C GLU A 116 -8.84 7.72 -7.65
N TRP A 117 -9.54 6.69 -7.18
CA TRP A 117 -10.68 6.85 -6.27
C TRP A 117 -10.26 7.25 -4.85
N ASN A 118 -9.11 6.74 -4.39
CA ASN A 118 -8.61 6.96 -3.02
C ASN A 118 -7.59 8.10 -2.90
N SER A 119 -7.22 8.77 -4.00
CA SER A 119 -6.37 9.96 -4.01
C SER A 119 -7.22 11.21 -4.25
N PRO A 120 -7.89 11.78 -3.24
CA PRO A 120 -8.80 12.90 -3.44
C PRO A 120 -8.09 14.19 -3.90
N PHE A 121 -6.74 14.27 -3.88
CA PHE A 121 -6.01 15.51 -4.19
C PHE A 121 -4.67 15.25 -4.87
N SER A 122 -4.69 15.06 -6.19
CA SER A 122 -3.57 15.45 -7.07
C SER A 122 -4.04 16.29 -8.27
N ARG A 123 -5.30 16.71 -8.28
CA ARG A 123 -5.73 17.80 -9.17
C ARG A 123 -5.49 19.09 -8.41
N LYS A 124 -4.48 19.83 -8.86
CA LYS A 124 -4.09 21.17 -8.45
C LYS A 124 -5.31 21.95 -7.93
N ASP A 125 -5.14 22.70 -6.83
CA ASP A 125 -6.18 23.56 -6.23
C ASP A 125 -6.91 24.50 -7.23
N ASP A 126 -6.36 24.67 -8.44
CA ASP A 126 -7.02 25.26 -9.61
C ASP A 126 -8.39 24.60 -9.94
N ASP A 127 -8.58 23.30 -9.67
CA ASP A 127 -9.75 22.53 -10.10
C ASP A 127 -11.03 22.93 -9.35
N ALA A 128 -10.95 23.19 -8.04
CA ALA A 128 -12.11 23.61 -7.24
C ALA A 128 -12.65 24.98 -7.67
N SER A 129 -11.75 25.94 -7.93
CA SER A 129 -12.13 27.27 -8.43
C SER A 129 -12.69 27.20 -9.85
N THR A 130 -12.15 26.31 -10.68
CA THR A 130 -12.61 26.06 -12.06
C THR A 130 -14.00 25.41 -12.05
N LEU A 131 -14.25 24.44 -11.16
CA LEU A 131 -15.54 23.80 -10.97
C LEU A 131 -16.60 24.78 -10.47
N LEU A 132 -16.26 25.66 -9.52
CA LEU A 132 -17.16 26.72 -9.07
C LEU A 132 -17.51 27.70 -10.19
N HIS A 133 -16.52 28.06 -11.02
CA HIS A 133 -16.74 28.88 -12.22
C HIS A 133 -17.64 28.17 -13.25
N GLU A 134 -17.46 26.88 -13.48
CA GLU A 134 -18.27 26.04 -14.37
C GLU A 134 -19.72 25.99 -13.88
N ILE A 135 -19.93 25.73 -12.58
CA ILE A 135 -21.26 25.68 -11.95
C ILE A 135 -21.95 27.05 -12.06
N ALA A 136 -21.24 28.15 -11.76
CA ALA A 136 -21.78 29.50 -11.88
C ALA A 136 -22.18 29.82 -13.34
N ARG A 137 -21.36 29.41 -14.32
CA ARG A 137 -21.64 29.57 -15.76
C ARG A 137 -22.92 28.81 -16.16
N LEU A 138 -23.07 27.58 -15.69
CA LEU A 138 -24.24 26.76 -15.99
C LEU A 138 -25.50 27.37 -15.38
N ILE A 139 -25.48 27.80 -14.12
CA ILE A 139 -26.64 28.43 -13.45
C ILE A 139 -27.04 29.74 -14.16
N SER A 140 -26.06 30.57 -14.55
CA SER A 140 -26.30 31.81 -15.29
C SER A 140 -27.01 31.58 -16.63
N LYS A 141 -26.83 30.42 -17.26
CA LYS A 141 -27.48 30.09 -18.54
C LYS A 141 -28.98 29.82 -18.39
N TYR A 142 -29.41 29.36 -17.22
CA TYR A 142 -30.81 29.02 -16.93
C TYR A 142 -31.54 30.07 -16.08
N GLY A 143 -30.83 31.04 -15.50
CA GLY A 143 -31.38 32.11 -14.66
C GLY A 143 -31.92 33.35 -15.39
N LYS A 144 -31.77 33.46 -16.72
CA LYS A 144 -32.36 34.56 -17.50
C LYS A 144 -33.76 34.20 -17.97
N LYS A 145 -34.77 34.62 -17.21
CA LYS A 145 -36.16 34.81 -17.65
C LYS A 145 -36.46 36.30 -17.69
#